data_AF-A0AAD1DSF5-F1
#
_entry.id   AF-A0AAD1DSF5-F1
#
_cell.length_a   1.000
_cell.length_b   1.000
_cell.length_c   1.000
_cell.angle_alpha   90.00
_cell.angle_beta   90.00
_cell.angle_gamma   90.00
#
_symmetry.space_group_name_H-M   'P 1'
#
loop_
_entity.id
_entity.type
_entity.pdbx_description
1 polymer ?
#
loop_
_entity_poly.entity_id
_entity_poly.type
_entity_poly.pdbx_seq_one_letter_code
_entity_poly.pdbx_strand_id
1 'polypeptide(L)'
;MATKTVTKKATPAKSTATKKTAKTPAKKNAAKELRDLFEDGMKDIYWAEKALVKALPKMYKNATDKKLKTAIENHLMETQVHVKRLEECFKSIKKKAQAKKCDAMQGLLDEGKGIMEETKPGSVRDAGIIAAAQKVEHYEIATYGTLAAYAKILKENVCLKNFLATLNEEKKCDKLLSKVADVGLNTKAL
;
A
#
# COMPACT_ATOMS: atom_id res chain seq x y z
N MET A 1 22.58 31.06 74.20
CA MET A 1 22.36 30.96 72.74
C MET A 1 21.48 29.75 72.48
N ALA A 2 20.21 29.95 72.14
CA ALA A 2 19.25 28.89 71.85
C ALA A 2 18.85 28.98 70.37
N THR A 3 19.02 27.87 69.66
CA THR A 3 18.77 27.67 68.24
C THR A 3 17.27 27.77 67.93
N LYS A 4 16.88 28.69 67.04
CA LYS A 4 15.53 28.77 66.46
C LYS A 4 15.50 28.00 65.14
N THR A 5 14.78 26.89 65.13
CA THR A 5 14.43 26.12 63.94
C THR A 5 13.33 26.85 63.17
N VAL A 6 13.59 27.22 61.91
CA VAL A 6 12.57 27.80 61.01
C VAL A 6 11.98 26.68 60.17
N THR A 7 10.69 26.41 60.34
CA THR A 7 9.90 25.46 59.55
C THR A 7 9.58 26.05 58.18
N LYS A 8 10.10 25.44 57.10
CA LYS A 8 9.70 25.72 55.72
C LYS A 8 8.35 25.07 55.43
N LYS A 9 7.36 25.89 55.05
CA LYS A 9 6.03 25.49 54.60
C LYS A 9 6.13 24.83 53.21
N ALA A 10 5.71 23.57 53.10
CA ALA A 10 5.67 22.84 51.82
C ALA A 10 4.46 23.27 50.98
N THR A 11 4.70 23.58 49.71
CA THR A 11 3.66 23.87 48.70
C THR A 11 3.02 22.56 48.23
N PRO A 12 1.70 22.47 47.99
CA PRO A 12 1.08 21.22 47.56
C PRO A 12 1.51 20.90 46.11
N ALA A 13 2.00 19.68 45.89
CA ALA A 13 2.25 19.17 44.55
C ALA A 13 0.93 19.14 43.76
N LYS A 14 0.89 19.85 42.62
CA LYS A 14 -0.17 19.69 41.63
C LYS A 14 -0.13 18.25 41.12
N SER A 15 -1.13 17.47 41.51
CA SER A 15 -1.46 16.19 40.90
C SER A 15 -1.66 16.39 39.39
N THR A 16 -0.68 15.97 38.59
CA THR A 16 -0.86 15.79 37.15
C THR A 16 -1.72 14.56 36.94
N ALA A 17 -3.03 14.76 36.84
CA ALA A 17 -3.97 13.73 36.42
C ALA A 17 -3.58 13.24 35.02
N THR A 18 -3.12 11.99 34.93
CA THR A 18 -2.88 11.27 33.68
C THR A 18 -4.20 11.14 32.93
N LYS A 19 -4.36 11.91 31.84
CA LYS A 19 -5.48 11.77 30.90
C LYS A 19 -5.42 10.36 30.31
N LYS A 20 -6.29 9.44 30.76
CA LYS A 20 -6.48 8.15 30.08
C LYS A 20 -6.83 8.43 28.62
N THR A 21 -6.00 7.97 27.70
CA THR A 21 -6.26 8.04 26.27
C THR A 21 -7.51 7.20 25.94
N ALA A 22 -8.60 7.87 25.56
CA ALA A 22 -9.84 7.20 25.16
C ALA A 22 -9.66 6.54 23.79
N LYS A 23 -10.35 5.42 23.56
CA LYS A 23 -10.40 4.77 22.24
C LYS A 23 -11.08 5.69 21.23
N THR A 24 -10.61 5.67 19.97
CA THR A 24 -11.24 6.40 18.87
C THR A 24 -12.69 5.91 18.68
N PRO A 25 -13.69 6.81 18.64
CA PRO A 25 -15.08 6.42 18.42
C PRO A 25 -15.30 5.90 17.00
N ALA A 26 -16.16 4.88 16.88
CA ALA A 26 -16.52 4.29 15.59
C ALA A 26 -17.42 5.23 14.75
N LYS A 27 -17.25 5.19 13.42
CA LYS A 27 -18.15 5.87 12.47
C LYS A 27 -19.49 5.12 12.36
N LYS A 28 -20.53 5.80 11.86
CA LYS A 28 -21.89 5.21 11.69
C LYS A 28 -21.92 3.93 10.84
N ASN A 29 -21.02 3.82 9.87
CA ASN A 29 -20.89 2.68 8.95
C ASN A 29 -19.63 1.84 9.23
N ALA A 30 -19.15 1.83 10.47
CA ALA A 30 -17.97 1.04 10.84
C ALA A 30 -18.20 -0.46 10.63
N ALA A 31 -17.14 -1.15 10.21
CA ALA A 31 -17.08 -2.61 10.17
C ALA A 31 -17.37 -3.18 11.57
N LYS A 32 -18.24 -4.19 11.62
CA LYS A 32 -18.65 -4.88 12.85
C LYS A 32 -18.00 -6.25 12.95
N GLU A 33 -17.75 -6.88 11.82
CA GLU A 33 -17.18 -8.23 11.73
C GLU A 33 -15.98 -8.27 10.76
N LEU A 34 -15.18 -9.33 10.84
CA LEU A 34 -14.06 -9.56 9.93
C LEU A 34 -14.51 -9.59 8.46
N ARG A 35 -15.73 -10.09 8.21
CA ARG A 35 -16.34 -10.12 6.88
C ARG A 35 -16.48 -8.72 6.27
N ASP A 36 -16.81 -7.71 7.08
CA ASP A 36 -16.93 -6.34 6.60
C ASP A 36 -15.57 -5.79 6.15
N LEU A 37 -14.52 -6.02 6.94
CA LEU A 37 -13.15 -5.63 6.60
C LEU A 37 -12.64 -6.34 5.35
N PHE A 38 -12.98 -7.63 5.21
CA PHE A 38 -12.65 -8.43 4.04
C PHE A 38 -13.30 -7.88 2.77
N GLU A 39 -14.62 -7.64 2.80
CA GLU A 39 -15.35 -7.09 1.65
C GLU A 39 -14.89 -5.67 1.30
N ASP A 40 -14.64 -4.82 2.28
CA ASP A 40 -14.13 -3.46 2.03
C ASP A 40 -12.71 -3.46 1.50
N GLY A 41 -11.81 -4.29 2.04
CA GLY A 41 -10.46 -4.45 1.52
C GLY A 41 -10.45 -4.97 0.08
N MET A 42 -11.34 -5.90 -0.28
CA MET A 42 -11.53 -6.34 -1.67
C MET A 42 -11.96 -5.21 -2.61
N LYS A 43 -12.87 -4.33 -2.18
CA LYS A 43 -13.32 -3.19 -3.00
C LYS A 43 -12.20 -2.17 -3.20
N ASP A 44 -11.41 -1.93 -2.15
CA ASP A 44 -10.30 -0.97 -2.16
C ASP A 44 -9.17 -1.47 -3.07
N ILE A 45 -8.73 -2.74 -2.95
CA ILE A 45 -7.68 -3.30 -3.83
C ILE A 45 -8.18 -3.45 -5.28
N TYR A 46 -9.45 -3.79 -5.50
CA TYR A 46 -10.01 -3.82 -6.86
C TYR A 46 -10.04 -2.45 -7.54
N TRP A 47 -10.22 -1.37 -6.77
CA TRP A 47 -10.04 -0.04 -7.32
C TRP A 47 -8.57 0.24 -7.63
N ALA A 48 -7.65 -0.13 -6.73
CA ALA A 48 -6.22 0.11 -6.86
C ALA A 48 -5.66 -0.52 -8.14
N GLU A 49 -5.94 -1.80 -8.35
CA GLU A 49 -5.56 -2.58 -9.54
C GLU A 49 -6.07 -1.92 -10.84
N LYS A 50 -7.33 -1.48 -10.85
CA LYS A 50 -7.91 -0.78 -12.01
C LYS A 50 -7.29 0.60 -12.25
N ALA A 51 -6.83 1.27 -11.19
CA ALA A 51 -6.09 2.52 -11.31
C ALA A 51 -4.69 2.26 -11.88
N LEU A 52 -4.01 1.19 -11.43
CA LEU A 52 -2.70 0.76 -11.93
C LEU A 52 -2.71 0.40 -13.41
N VAL A 53 -3.72 -0.34 -13.88
CA VAL A 53 -3.90 -0.62 -15.32
C VAL A 53 -3.89 0.65 -16.18
N LYS A 54 -4.34 1.78 -15.63
CA LYS A 54 -4.32 3.10 -16.33
C LYS A 54 -3.01 3.86 -16.13
N ALA A 55 -2.30 3.64 -15.03
CA ALA A 55 -1.08 4.34 -14.67
C ALA A 55 0.16 3.74 -15.33
N LEU A 56 0.26 2.40 -15.37
CA LEU A 56 1.43 1.68 -15.90
C LEU A 56 1.78 2.06 -17.36
N PRO A 57 0.82 2.25 -18.29
CA PRO A 57 1.13 2.73 -19.64
C PRO A 57 1.80 4.11 -19.66
N LYS A 58 1.49 4.98 -18.69
CA LYS A 58 2.12 6.31 -18.57
C LYS A 58 3.53 6.21 -18.03
N MET A 59 3.76 5.34 -17.04
CA MET A 59 5.11 5.05 -16.51
C MET A 59 6.00 4.45 -17.60
N TYR A 60 5.50 3.47 -18.36
CA TYR A 60 6.23 2.88 -19.49
C TYR A 60 6.70 3.92 -20.51
N LYS A 61 5.81 4.85 -20.89
CA LYS A 61 6.12 5.92 -21.85
C LYS A 61 7.19 6.88 -21.35
N ASN A 62 7.27 7.10 -20.03
CA ASN A 62 8.20 8.03 -19.42
C ASN A 62 9.53 7.40 -19.01
N ALA A 63 9.59 6.06 -18.95
CA ALA A 63 10.82 5.33 -18.74
C ALA A 63 11.74 5.43 -19.96
N THR A 64 13.06 5.35 -19.75
CA THR A 64 14.06 5.31 -20.83
C THR A 64 14.85 4.00 -20.85
N ASP A 65 15.09 3.39 -19.68
CA ASP A 65 15.75 2.10 -19.55
C ASP A 65 14.87 0.95 -20.11
N LYS A 66 15.51 0.10 -20.92
CA LYS A 66 14.82 -1.02 -21.60
C LYS A 66 14.33 -2.07 -20.61
N LYS A 67 15.11 -2.39 -19.57
CA LYS A 67 14.73 -3.40 -18.57
C LYS A 67 13.57 -2.88 -17.72
N LEU A 68 13.59 -1.60 -17.35
CA LEU A 68 12.47 -0.97 -16.66
C LEU A 68 11.19 -1.01 -17.49
N LYS A 69 11.26 -0.66 -18.78
CA LYS A 69 10.11 -0.77 -19.69
C LYS A 69 9.52 -2.18 -19.74
N THR A 70 10.37 -3.18 -19.91
CA THR A 70 9.95 -4.59 -19.92
C THR A 70 9.32 -5.00 -18.58
N ALA A 71 9.87 -4.55 -17.45
CA ALA A 71 9.28 -4.83 -16.13
C ALA A 71 7.88 -4.21 -16.01
N ILE A 72 7.69 -2.96 -16.42
CA ILE A 72 6.38 -2.28 -16.39
C ILE A 72 5.36 -2.94 -17.32
N GLU A 73 5.79 -3.34 -18.52
CA GLU A 73 4.92 -4.02 -19.50
C GLU A 73 4.46 -5.39 -19.00
N ASN A 74 5.38 -6.18 -18.42
CA ASN A 74 5.06 -7.45 -17.78
C ASN A 74 4.09 -7.26 -16.62
N HIS A 75 4.38 -6.31 -15.74
CA HIS A 75 3.52 -6.04 -14.59
C HIS A 75 2.12 -5.59 -15.04
N LEU A 76 1.98 -4.77 -16.08
CA LEU A 76 0.67 -4.40 -16.64
C LEU A 76 -0.16 -5.63 -17.08
N MET A 77 0.49 -6.65 -17.68
CA MET A 77 -0.19 -7.90 -18.04
C MET A 77 -0.63 -8.68 -16.79
N GLU A 78 0.20 -8.71 -15.75
CA GLU A 78 -0.12 -9.33 -14.46
C GLU A 78 -1.28 -8.59 -13.76
N THR A 79 -1.22 -7.27 -13.63
CA THR A 79 -2.29 -6.42 -13.05
C THR A 79 -3.65 -6.66 -13.72
N GLN A 80 -3.67 -6.82 -15.06
CA GLN A 80 -4.91 -7.15 -15.77
C GLN A 80 -5.47 -8.53 -15.40
N VAL A 81 -4.60 -9.50 -15.09
CA VAL A 81 -5.00 -10.82 -14.55
C VAL A 81 -5.47 -10.68 -13.10
N HIS A 82 -4.82 -9.84 -12.29
CA HIS A 82 -5.21 -9.59 -10.90
C HIS A 82 -6.63 -9.01 -10.78
N VAL A 83 -6.98 -8.06 -11.66
CA VAL A 83 -8.36 -7.54 -11.79
C VAL A 83 -9.35 -8.68 -12.04
N LYS A 84 -9.04 -9.61 -12.95
CA LYS A 84 -9.91 -10.76 -13.25
C LYS A 84 -10.02 -11.72 -12.06
N ARG A 85 -8.90 -11.99 -11.36
CA ARG A 85 -8.91 -12.81 -10.14
C ARG A 85 -9.78 -12.20 -9.05
N LEU A 86 -9.74 -10.88 -8.88
CA LEU A 86 -10.63 -10.18 -7.94
C LEU A 86 -12.10 -10.31 -8.32
N GLU A 87 -12.43 -10.22 -9.61
CA GLU A 87 -13.79 -10.45 -10.10
C GLU A 87 -14.28 -11.89 -9.82
N GLU A 88 -13.40 -12.88 -9.99
CA GLU A 88 -13.68 -14.27 -9.56
C GLU A 88 -13.90 -14.37 -8.04
N CYS A 89 -13.09 -13.66 -7.25
CA CYS A 89 -13.24 -13.61 -5.80
C CYS A 89 -14.61 -13.04 -5.42
N PHE A 90 -15.01 -11.89 -5.97
CA PHE A 90 -16.33 -11.30 -5.76
C PHE A 90 -17.46 -12.26 -6.14
N LYS A 91 -17.34 -12.92 -7.30
CA LYS A 91 -18.31 -13.92 -7.74
C LYS A 91 -18.41 -15.09 -6.76
N SER A 92 -17.28 -15.58 -6.25
CA SER A 92 -17.23 -16.72 -5.32
C SER A 92 -17.97 -16.43 -4.01
N ILE A 93 -17.92 -15.19 -3.53
CA ILE A 93 -18.64 -14.74 -2.33
C ILE A 93 -20.05 -14.22 -2.62
N LYS A 94 -20.57 -14.44 -3.85
CA LYS A 94 -21.90 -14.01 -4.33
C LYS A 94 -22.13 -12.50 -4.23
N LYS A 95 -21.08 -11.69 -4.47
CA LYS A 95 -21.15 -10.23 -4.51
C LYS A 95 -20.81 -9.73 -5.90
N LYS A 96 -21.39 -8.59 -6.29
CA LYS A 96 -20.98 -7.88 -7.50
C LYS A 96 -19.62 -7.21 -7.25
N ALA A 97 -18.70 -7.33 -8.20
CA ALA A 97 -17.44 -6.58 -8.15
C ALA A 97 -17.74 -5.08 -8.11
N GLN A 98 -17.26 -4.42 -7.06
CA GLN A 98 -17.47 -2.99 -6.85
C GLN A 98 -16.14 -2.38 -6.44
N ALA A 99 -15.71 -1.34 -7.15
CA ALA A 99 -14.53 -0.59 -6.81
C ALA A 99 -14.91 0.51 -5.80
N LYS A 100 -14.14 0.66 -4.74
CA LYS A 100 -14.21 1.79 -3.81
C LYS A 100 -12.86 2.50 -3.86
N LYS A 101 -12.89 3.83 -4.02
CA LYS A 101 -11.66 4.61 -4.16
C LYS A 101 -10.70 4.30 -3.01
N CYS A 102 -9.49 3.87 -3.36
CA CYS A 102 -8.42 3.66 -2.41
C CYS A 102 -7.56 4.92 -2.36
N ASP A 103 -7.70 5.71 -1.29
CA ASP A 103 -6.95 6.95 -1.13
C ASP A 103 -5.44 6.70 -0.97
N ALA A 104 -5.05 5.55 -0.38
CA ALA A 104 -3.64 5.17 -0.26
C ALA A 104 -2.99 4.94 -1.64
N MET A 105 -3.61 4.10 -2.48
CA MET A 105 -3.12 3.88 -3.85
C MET A 105 -3.17 5.17 -4.67
N GLN A 106 -4.23 5.98 -4.55
CA GLN A 106 -4.27 7.28 -5.24
C GLN A 106 -3.07 8.15 -4.87
N GLY A 107 -2.73 8.25 -3.58
CA GLY A 107 -1.57 9.01 -3.13
C GLY A 107 -0.24 8.50 -3.71
N LEU A 108 -0.05 7.17 -3.77
CA LEU A 108 1.14 6.57 -4.38
C LEU A 108 1.24 6.85 -5.90
N LEU A 109 0.10 6.81 -6.60
CA LEU A 109 0.04 7.15 -8.02
C LEU A 109 0.32 8.63 -8.27
N ASP A 110 -0.17 9.51 -7.39
CA ASP A 110 0.08 10.94 -7.46
C ASP A 110 1.56 11.26 -7.17
N GLU A 111 2.17 10.56 -6.22
CA GLU A 111 3.62 10.65 -5.97
C GLU A 111 4.44 10.23 -7.20
N GLY A 112 4.12 9.07 -7.79
CA GLY A 112 4.80 8.61 -9.01
C GLY A 112 4.63 9.56 -10.19
N LYS A 113 3.46 10.21 -10.30
CA LYS A 113 3.23 11.26 -11.29
C LYS A 113 4.10 12.50 -11.02
N GLY A 114 4.14 12.97 -9.77
CA GLY A 114 4.97 14.12 -9.38
C GLY A 114 6.44 13.90 -9.69
N ILE A 115 6.98 12.73 -9.37
CA ILE A 115 8.37 12.35 -9.69
C ILE A 115 8.66 12.47 -11.20
N MET A 116 7.73 12.02 -12.06
CA MET A 116 7.92 12.14 -13.51
C MET A 116 7.87 13.60 -14.00
N GLU A 117 7.13 14.48 -13.32
CA GLU A 117 7.03 15.91 -13.62
C GLU A 117 8.26 16.69 -13.11
N GLU A 118 8.84 16.27 -11.98
CA GLU A 118 9.98 16.91 -11.32
C GLU A 118 11.35 16.49 -11.88
N THR A 119 11.40 15.42 -12.68
CA THR A 119 12.63 14.89 -13.26
C THR A 119 12.62 14.97 -14.79
N LYS A 120 13.78 15.15 -15.43
CA LYS A 120 13.90 15.06 -16.91
C LYS A 120 13.94 13.59 -17.36
N PRO A 121 13.47 13.25 -18.58
CA PRO A 121 13.62 11.89 -19.10
C PRO A 121 15.09 11.44 -19.08
N GLY A 122 15.36 10.24 -18.56
CA GLY A 122 16.71 9.71 -18.39
C GLY A 122 16.84 8.92 -17.08
N SER A 123 18.07 8.59 -16.70
CA SER A 123 18.35 7.68 -15.58
C SER A 123 17.82 8.16 -14.23
N VAL A 124 17.83 9.47 -13.96
CA VAL A 124 17.24 10.03 -12.72
C VAL A 124 15.73 9.79 -12.66
N ARG A 125 15.02 10.01 -13.77
CA ARG A 125 13.58 9.72 -13.85
C ARG A 125 13.31 8.22 -13.73
N ASP A 126 14.11 7.39 -14.37
CA ASP A 126 13.95 5.93 -14.28
C ASP A 126 14.13 5.43 -12.83
N ALA A 127 15.12 5.96 -12.11
CA ALA A 127 15.30 5.67 -10.68
C ALA A 127 14.07 6.11 -9.86
N GLY A 128 13.52 7.29 -10.16
CA GLY A 128 12.29 7.78 -9.54
C GLY A 128 11.06 6.91 -9.86
N ILE A 129 10.90 6.46 -11.10
CA ILE A 129 9.82 5.55 -11.51
C ILE A 129 9.94 4.23 -10.75
N ILE A 130 11.16 3.68 -10.62
CA ILE A 130 11.38 2.44 -9.86
C ILE A 130 11.01 2.64 -8.39
N ALA A 131 11.46 3.74 -7.78
CA ALA A 131 11.13 4.04 -6.38
C ALA A 131 9.61 4.15 -6.16
N ALA A 132 8.88 4.82 -7.05
CA ALA A 132 7.43 4.92 -6.98
C ALA A 132 6.75 3.56 -7.18
N ALA A 133 7.20 2.77 -8.16
CA ALA A 133 6.67 1.44 -8.43
C ALA A 133 6.87 0.50 -7.22
N GLN A 134 8.04 0.49 -6.59
CA GLN A 134 8.27 -0.35 -5.40
C GLN A 134 7.35 0.03 -4.23
N LYS A 135 7.03 1.32 -4.04
CA LYS A 135 6.06 1.72 -3.01
C LYS A 135 4.66 1.18 -3.28
N VAL A 136 4.26 1.16 -4.56
CA VAL A 136 3.02 0.51 -5.02
C VAL A 136 3.06 -0.99 -4.70
N GLU A 137 4.12 -1.70 -5.12
CA GLU A 137 4.26 -3.15 -4.85
C GLU A 137 4.17 -3.46 -3.35
N HIS A 138 4.85 -2.68 -2.51
CA HIS A 138 4.82 -2.89 -1.06
C HIS A 138 3.43 -2.68 -0.45
N TYR A 139 2.65 -1.72 -0.96
CA TYR A 139 1.25 -1.55 -0.58
C TYR A 139 0.42 -2.79 -0.97
N GLU A 140 0.60 -3.32 -2.18
CA GLU A 140 -0.15 -4.48 -2.67
C GLU A 140 0.25 -5.77 -1.94
N ILE A 141 1.55 -5.97 -1.68
CA ILE A 141 2.06 -7.08 -0.87
C ILE A 141 1.44 -7.09 0.53
N ALA A 142 1.38 -5.92 1.20
CA ALA A 142 0.75 -5.79 2.51
C ALA A 142 -0.76 -6.08 2.44
N THR A 143 -1.43 -5.56 1.41
CA THR A 143 -2.88 -5.70 1.23
C THR A 143 -3.28 -7.14 0.94
N TYR A 144 -2.66 -7.78 -0.06
CA TYR A 144 -2.94 -9.17 -0.42
C TYR A 144 -2.52 -10.15 0.68
N GLY A 145 -1.43 -9.89 1.40
CA GLY A 145 -1.06 -10.67 2.58
C GLY A 145 -2.15 -10.65 3.66
N THR A 146 -2.70 -9.48 3.92
CA THR A 146 -3.81 -9.30 4.88
C THR A 146 -5.10 -9.98 4.41
N LEU A 147 -5.49 -9.76 3.14
CA LEU A 147 -6.70 -10.35 2.57
C LEU A 147 -6.62 -11.89 2.49
N ALA A 148 -5.45 -12.45 2.19
CA ALA A 148 -5.24 -13.90 2.25
C ALA A 148 -5.45 -14.44 3.67
N ALA A 149 -4.92 -13.76 4.70
CA ALA A 149 -5.15 -14.15 6.09
C ALA A 149 -6.64 -14.13 6.46
N TYR A 150 -7.37 -13.08 6.04
CA TYR A 150 -8.81 -12.97 6.26
C TYR A 150 -9.58 -14.09 5.53
N ALA A 151 -9.28 -14.31 4.25
CA ALA A 151 -9.90 -15.37 3.45
C ALA A 151 -9.71 -16.75 4.09
N LYS A 152 -8.54 -17.02 4.67
CA LYS A 152 -8.26 -18.28 5.39
C LYS A 152 -9.17 -18.46 6.61
N ILE A 153 -9.35 -17.42 7.43
CA ILE A 153 -10.21 -17.49 8.62
C ILE A 153 -11.69 -17.62 8.23
N LEU A 154 -12.11 -16.89 7.20
CA LEU A 154 -13.48 -16.92 6.67
C LEU A 154 -13.78 -18.17 5.82
N LYS A 155 -12.78 -19.04 5.58
CA LYS A 155 -12.86 -20.23 4.71
C LYS A 155 -13.23 -19.93 3.25
N GLU A 156 -12.88 -18.74 2.78
CA GLU A 156 -13.11 -18.29 1.40
C GLU A 156 -11.99 -18.82 0.48
N ASN A 157 -12.01 -20.14 0.21
CA ASN A 157 -10.89 -20.85 -0.42
C ASN A 157 -10.52 -20.34 -1.83
N VAL A 158 -11.52 -19.94 -2.62
CA VAL A 158 -11.28 -19.36 -3.96
C VAL A 158 -10.50 -18.05 -3.83
N CYS A 159 -10.95 -17.20 -2.90
CA CYS A 159 -10.28 -15.93 -2.61
C CYS A 159 -8.86 -16.14 -2.09
N LEU A 160 -8.68 -17.05 -1.12
CA LEU A 160 -7.37 -17.38 -0.56
C LEU A 160 -6.37 -17.79 -1.65
N LYS A 161 -6.77 -18.71 -2.55
CA LYS A 161 -5.92 -19.16 -3.66
C LYS A 161 -5.51 -17.99 -4.56
N ASN A 162 -6.48 -17.17 -4.97
CA ASN A 162 -6.24 -16.05 -5.88
C ASN A 162 -5.40 -14.94 -5.24
N PHE A 163 -5.59 -14.64 -3.95
CA PHE A 163 -4.76 -13.67 -3.24
C PHE A 163 -3.33 -14.14 -3.03
N LEU A 164 -3.11 -15.43 -2.73
CA LEU A 164 -1.75 -15.97 -2.61
C LEU A 164 -1.02 -16.02 -3.96
N ALA A 165 -1.72 -16.30 -5.05
CA ALA A 165 -1.14 -16.26 -6.40
C ALA A 165 -0.68 -14.83 -6.74
N THR A 166 -1.57 -13.85 -6.53
CA THR A 166 -1.30 -12.42 -6.78
C THR A 166 -0.18 -11.90 -5.89
N LEU A 167 -0.21 -12.18 -4.58
CA LEU A 167 0.86 -11.84 -3.64
C LEU A 167 2.24 -12.36 -4.07
N ASN A 168 2.31 -13.54 -4.68
CA ASN A 168 3.57 -14.10 -5.15
C ASN A 168 4.08 -13.41 -6.42
N GLU A 169 3.19 -12.89 -7.25
CA GLU A 169 3.52 -12.10 -8.44
C GLU A 169 4.05 -10.72 -8.03
N GLU A 170 3.37 -10.00 -7.10
CA GLU A 170 3.87 -8.69 -6.62
C GLU A 170 5.24 -8.81 -5.96
N LYS A 171 5.45 -9.86 -5.15
CA LYS A 171 6.78 -10.13 -4.56
C LYS A 171 7.86 -10.41 -5.61
N LYS A 172 7.49 -10.94 -6.78
CA LYS A 172 8.44 -11.15 -7.88
C LYS A 172 8.67 -9.85 -8.64
N CYS A 173 7.63 -9.03 -8.85
CA CYS A 173 7.74 -7.71 -9.46
C CYS A 173 8.67 -6.81 -8.64
N ASP A 174 8.46 -6.68 -7.33
CA ASP A 174 9.33 -5.88 -6.45
C ASP A 174 10.79 -6.36 -6.47
N LYS A 175 11.01 -7.67 -6.47
CA LYS A 175 12.37 -8.24 -6.61
C LYS A 175 12.99 -7.92 -7.97
N LEU A 176 12.20 -7.88 -9.04
CA LEU A 176 12.67 -7.51 -10.36
C LEU A 176 13.02 -6.01 -10.40
N LEU A 177 12.18 -5.16 -9.84
CA LEU A 177 12.42 -3.72 -9.71
C LEU A 177 13.71 -3.44 -8.90
N SER A 178 13.91 -4.15 -7.79
CA SER A 178 15.16 -4.07 -7.00
C SER A 178 16.41 -4.43 -7.83
N LYS A 179 16.31 -5.43 -8.72
CA LYS A 179 17.41 -5.79 -9.63
C LYS A 179 17.62 -4.77 -10.74
N VAL A 180 16.57 -4.09 -11.19
CA VAL A 180 16.67 -3.01 -12.18
C VAL A 180 17.27 -1.75 -11.53
N ALA A 181 16.95 -1.50 -10.26
CA ALA A 181 17.51 -0.41 -9.46
C ALA A 181 19.00 -0.57 -9.16
N ASP A 182 19.53 -1.79 -9.20
CA ASP A 182 20.93 -2.12 -8.86
C ASP A 182 21.94 -1.24 -9.63
N VAL A 183 23.19 -1.22 -9.15
CA VAL A 183 24.26 -0.25 -9.39
C VAL A 183 24.33 0.28 -10.84
N GLY A 184 24.01 -0.50 -11.87
CA GLY A 184 23.98 -0.04 -13.25
C GLY A 184 23.01 1.12 -13.57
N LEU A 185 21.83 1.22 -12.93
CA LEU A 185 20.88 2.32 -13.22
C LEU A 185 21.10 3.51 -12.30
N ASN A 186 21.23 3.25 -10.99
CA ASN A 186 21.49 4.32 -10.01
C ASN A 186 22.86 4.98 -10.22
N THR A 187 23.89 4.26 -10.68
CA THR A 187 25.19 4.89 -11.02
C THR A 187 25.09 5.80 -12.24
N LYS A 188 24.20 5.52 -13.19
CA LYS A 188 23.96 6.42 -14.34
C LYS A 188 23.19 7.69 -13.96
N ALA A 189 22.65 7.74 -12.74
CA ALA A 189 21.91 8.88 -12.21
C ALA A 189 22.77 9.82 -11.35
N LEU A 190 24.07 9.53 -11.19
CA LEU A 190 25.08 10.44 -10.63
C LEU A 190 25.51 11.47 -11.68
#